data_AF-A0A937M6V5-F1
#
_entry.id   AF-A0A937M6V5-F1
#
_cell.length_a   1.000
_cell.length_b   1.000
_cell.length_c   1.000
_cell.angle_alpha   90.00
_cell.angle_beta   90.00
_cell.angle_gamma   90.00
#
_symmetry.space_group_name_H-M   'P 1'
#
loop_
_entity.id
_entity.type
_entity.pdbx_description
1 polymer ?
#
loop_
_entity_poly.entity_id
_entity_poly.type
_entity_poly.pdbx_seq_one_letter_code
_entity_poly.pdbx_strand_id
1 'polypeptide(L)' 'MTHSKMYQRHRFPPEIIQYAVWLYHRFYLSHRDVEDLLAERDIAVSNE' A
#
# COMPACT_ATOMS: atom_id res chain seq x y z
N MET A 1 9.98 0.76 24.50
CA MET A 1 10.24 1.16 23.10
C MET A 1 8.93 1.68 22.54
N THR A 2 8.79 3.00 22.48
CA THR A 2 7.56 3.68 22.06
C THR A 2 7.36 3.43 20.56
N HIS A 3 6.37 2.61 20.20
CA HIS A 3 5.91 2.48 18.81
C HIS A 3 5.40 3.85 18.38
N SER A 4 6.28 4.61 17.73
CA SER A 4 6.01 5.91 17.15
C SER A 4 4.85 5.75 16.19
N LYS A 5 3.71 6.26 16.64
CA LYS A 5 2.36 6.20 16.07
C LYS A 5 2.29 7.04 14.76
N MET A 6 3.19 6.80 13.81
CA MET A 6 3.31 7.56 12.55
C MET A 6 2.19 7.25 11.55
N TYR A 7 1.41 6.17 11.78
CA TYR A 7 0.34 5.73 10.87
C TYR A 7 -1.05 5.72 11.52
N GLN A 8 -1.31 6.55 12.53
CA GLN A 8 -2.57 6.57 13.30
C GLN A 8 -3.86 6.89 12.50
N ARG A 9 -3.76 7.20 11.21
CA ARG A 9 -4.89 7.57 10.35
C ARG A 9 -4.84 6.94 8.96
N HIS A 10 -3.89 6.03 8.71
CA HIS A 10 -3.86 5.31 7.43
C HIS A 10 -4.74 4.08 7.57
N ARG A 11 -5.67 3.90 6.61
CA ARG A 11 -6.53 2.71 6.52
C ARG A 11 -5.70 1.43 6.32
N PHE A 12 -4.44 1.58 5.92
CA PHE A 12 -3.52 0.50 5.59
C PHE A 12 -2.28 0.52 6.50
N PRO A 13 -1.74 -0.65 6.88
CA PRO A 13 -0.48 -0.75 7.59
C PRO A 13 0.68 -0.17 6.76
N PRO A 14 1.74 0.32 7.41
CA PRO A 14 2.90 0.92 6.71
C PRO A 14 3.60 -0.02 5.75
N GLU A 15 3.60 -1.32 6.05
CA GLU A 15 4.16 -2.37 5.20
C GLU A 15 3.51 -2.40 3.81
N ILE A 16 2.20 -2.15 3.75
CA ILE A 16 1.43 -2.12 2.51
C ILE A 16 1.74 -0.88 1.69
N ILE A 17 1.86 0.27 2.36
CA ILE A 17 2.22 1.54 1.72
C ILE A 17 3.64 1.44 1.13
N GLN A 18 4.59 0.88 1.88
CA GLN A 18 5.94 0.66 1.39
C GLN A 18 5.98 -0.31 0.21
N TYR A 19 5.19 -1.38 0.25
CA TYR A 19 5.10 -2.34 -0.83
C TYR A 19 4.50 -1.72 -2.11
N ALA A 20 3.41 -0.95 -1.98
CA ALA A 20 2.79 -0.24 -3.09
C ALA A 20 3.74 0.77 -3.74
N VAL A 21 4.45 1.57 -2.94
CA VAL A 21 5.45 2.53 -3.42
C VAL A 21 6.63 1.82 -4.10
N TRP A 22 7.07 0.69 -3.55
CA TRP A 22 8.14 -0.10 -4.13
C TRP A 22 7.75 -0.69 -5.48
N LEU A 23 6.54 -1.25 -5.61
CA LEU A 23 6.01 -1.77 -6.88
C LEU A 23 5.91 -0.68 -7.95
N TYR A 24 5.37 0.49 -7.57
CA TYR A 24 5.27 1.65 -8.46
C TYR A 24 6.64 2.08 -8.99
N HIS A 25 7.63 2.19 -8.10
CA HIS A 25 8.97 2.64 -8.47
C HIS A 25 9.82 1.56 -9.19
N ARG A 26 9.61 0.27 -8.88
CA ARG A 26 10.45 -0.83 -9.38
C ARG A 26 10.01 -1.37 -10.73
N PHE A 27 8.70 -1.45 -10.95
CA PHE A 27 8.13 -2.14 -12.12
C PHE A 27 7.44 -1.19 -13.10
N TYR A 28 7.44 0.13 -12.83
CA TYR A 28 6.69 1.10 -13.64
C TYR A 28 5.19 0.75 -13.75
N LEU A 29 4.67 0.07 -12.72
CA LEU A 29 3.29 -0.39 -12.67
C LEU A 29 2.36 0.82 -12.57
N SER A 30 1.27 0.77 -13.34
CA SER A 30 0.23 1.78 -13.22
C SER A 30 -0.48 1.63 -11.87
N HIS A 31 -1.14 2.69 -11.39
CA HIS A 31 -1.86 2.64 -10.13
C HIS A 31 -2.86 1.47 -10.09
N ARG A 32 -3.49 1.17 -11.23
CA ARG A 32 -4.45 0.09 -11.41
C ARG A 32 -3.84 -1.31 -11.26
N ASP A 33 -2.62 -1.51 -11.76
CA ASP A 33 -1.89 -2.77 -11.58
C ASP A 33 -1.44 -2.93 -10.12
N VAL A 34 -1.08 -1.84 -9.44
CA VAL A 34 -0.78 -1.87 -8.00
C VAL A 34 -2.04 -2.17 -7.19
N GLU A 35 -3.20 -1.61 -7.56
CA GLU A 35 -4.49 -1.91 -6.94
C GLU A 35 -4.89 -3.39 -7.12
N ASP A 36 -4.66 -3.97 -8.30
CA ASP A 36 -4.91 -5.39 -8.58
C ASP A 36 -4.00 -6.32 -7.77
N LEU A 37 -2.69 -6.02 -7.70
CA LEU A 37 -1.72 -6.77 -6.88
C LEU A 37 -2.02 -6.68 -5.38
N LEU A 38 -2.56 -5.56 -4.92
CA LEU A 38 -3.02 -5.40 -3.54
C LEU A 38 -4.31 -6.17 -3.30
N ALA A 39 -5.24 -6.20 -4.27
CA ALA A 39 -6.45 -6.99 -4.21
C ALA A 39 -6.19 -8.51 -4.16
N GLU A 40 -5.18 -9.01 -4.89
CA GLU A 40 -4.72 -10.41 -4.79
C GLU A 40 -4.21 -10.77 -3.39
N ARG A 41 -3.81 -9.77 -2.59
CA ARG A 41 -3.37 -9.93 -1.20
C ARG A 41 -4.48 -9.70 -0.18
N ASP A 42 -5.74 -9.71 -0.62
CA ASP A 42 -6.95 -9.40 0.17
C ASP A 42 -7.02 -7.94 0.63
N ILE A 43 -6.20 -7.05 0.06
CA ILE A 43 -6.15 -5.63 0.40
C ILE A 43 -6.90 -4.86 -0.68
N ALA A 44 -8.21 -4.73 -0.48
CA ALA A 44 -9.05 -3.91 -1.36
C ALA A 44 -8.74 -2.42 -1.18
N VAL A 45 -7.88 -1.89 -2.05
CA VAL A 45 -7.70 -0.43 -2.22
C VAL A 45 -8.75 0.03 -3.22
N SER A 46 -9.83 0.64 -2.74
CA SER A 46 -10.77 1.37 -3.60
C SER A 46 -10.43 2.85 -3.51
N ASN A 47 -9.96 3.42 -4.62
CA ASN A 47 -9.76 4.85 -4.77
C ASN A 47 -11.11 5.53 -5.04
N GLU A 48 -11.88 5.80 -3.97
CA GLU A 48 -13.02 6.73 -3.98
C GLU A 48 -12.55 8.18 -4.15
#